data_AF-A0A7W1AFI6-F1
#
_entry.id   AF-A0A7W1AFI6-F1
#
_cell.length_a   1.000
_cell.length_b   1.000
_cell.length_c   1.000
_cell.angle_alpha   90.00
_cell.angle_beta   90.00
_cell.angle_gamma   90.00
#
_symmetry.space_group_name_H-M   'P 1'
#
loop_
_entity.id
_entity.type
_entity.pdbx_description
1 polymer ?
#
loop_
_entity_poly.entity_id
_entity_poly.type
_entity_poly.pdbx_seq_one_letter_code
_entity_poly.pdbx_strand_id
1 'polypeptide(L)' 'ASLPERITKRRKEPLVAERSYRNPTLEVIERAYIMWVLQAEGGNKTRAAEVLGIDPSTLYRKLSRYEEQVEVKA' A
#
# COMPACT_ATOMS: atom_id res chain seq x y z
N ALA A 1 -2.44 27.26 38.37
CA ALA A 1 -2.43 27.77 36.98
C ALA A 1 -3.16 26.76 36.10
N SER A 2 -4.20 27.18 35.38
CA SER A 2 -4.96 26.28 34.49
C SER A 2 -4.25 26.17 33.14
N LEU A 3 -4.00 24.94 32.69
CA LEU A 3 -3.36 24.68 31.41
C LEU A 3 -4.28 25.11 30.24
N PRO A 4 -3.71 25.65 29.14
CA PRO A 4 -4.49 26.08 27.99
C PRO A 4 -5.23 24.93 27.30
N GLU A 5 -6.45 25.19 26.82
CA GLU A 5 -7.40 24.20 26.29
C GLU A 5 -6.86 23.30 25.15
N ARG A 6 -5.80 23.74 24.47
CA ARG A 6 -5.12 22.97 23.41
C ARG A 6 -4.47 21.67 23.92
N ILE A 7 -4.27 21.52 25.23
CA ILE A 7 -3.57 20.39 25.85
C ILE A 7 -4.55 19.40 26.52
N THR A 8 -5.78 19.82 26.83
CA THR A 8 -6.73 19.00 27.60
C THR A 8 -7.60 18.08 26.73
N LYS A 9 -7.74 18.37 25.43
CA LYS A 9 -8.42 17.45 24.50
C LYS A 9 -7.40 16.47 23.91
N ARG A 10 -7.07 15.43 24.67
CA ARG A 10 -6.52 14.19 24.10
C ARG A 10 -7.61 13.58 23.23
N ARG A 11 -7.76 14.10 22.00
CA ARG A 11 -8.68 13.56 21.01
C ARG A 11 -8.15 12.16 20.71
N LYS A 12 -8.78 11.15 21.33
CA LYS A 12 -8.67 9.76 20.92
C LYS A 12 -9.28 9.68 19.52
N GLU A 13 -8.54 10.15 18.51
CA GLU A 13 -8.81 9.69 17.16
C GLU A 13 -8.63 8.17 17.22
N PRO A 14 -9.67 7.37 16.89
CA PRO A 14 -9.54 5.93 16.84
C PRO A 14 -8.37 5.63 15.89
N LEU A 15 -7.37 4.90 16.37
CA LEU A 15 -6.21 4.53 15.56
C LEU A 15 -6.61 3.68 14.35
N VAL A 16 -7.82 3.11 14.38
CA VAL A 16 -8.35 2.18 13.39
C VAL A 16 -9.83 2.49 13.15
N ALA A 17 -10.12 3.62 12.54
CA ALA A 17 -11.42 3.86 11.91
C ALA A 17 -11.16 4.02 10.42
N GLU A 18 -11.37 2.95 9.63
CA GLU A 18 -11.63 2.96 8.17
C GLU A 18 -10.94 4.03 7.32
N ARG A 19 -9.73 4.46 7.69
CA ARG A 19 -8.96 5.39 6.90
C ARG A 19 -8.20 4.52 5.92
N SER A 20 -8.65 4.50 4.66
CA SER A 20 -7.68 4.55 3.56
C SER A 20 -6.58 5.49 4.03
N TYR A 21 -5.36 4.96 4.18
CA TYR A 21 -4.24 5.69 4.75
C TYR A 21 -4.28 7.10 4.17
N ARG A 22 -4.50 8.13 5.01
CA ARG A 22 -4.68 9.51 4.52
C ARG A 22 -3.51 9.89 3.59
N ASN A 23 -2.32 9.38 3.94
CA ASN A 23 -1.13 9.36 3.10
C ASN A 23 -0.55 7.93 3.15
N PRO A 24 -0.85 7.04 2.18
CA PRO A 24 -0.22 5.73 2.11
C PRO A 24 1.27 5.89 1.77
N THR A 25 2.08 4.91 2.17
CA THR A 25 3.47 4.87 1.71
C THR A 25 3.50 4.59 0.20
N LEU A 26 4.60 4.98 -0.46
CA LEU A 26 4.78 4.68 -1.88
C LEU A 26 4.68 3.17 -2.15
N GLU A 27 5.19 2.33 -1.25
CA GLU A 27 5.11 0.87 -1.37
C GLU A 27 3.65 0.36 -1.39
N VAL A 28 2.77 0.94 -0.57
CA VAL A 28 1.35 0.57 -0.55
C VAL A 28 0.66 0.95 -1.86
N ILE A 29 0.93 2.16 -2.36
CA ILE A 29 0.39 2.63 -3.65
C ILE A 29 0.91 1.76 -4.79
N GLU A 30 2.21 1.50 -4.81
CA GLU A 30 2.87 0.69 -5.82
C GLU A 30 2.28 -0.72 -5.87
N ARG A 31 2.15 -1.38 -4.70
CA ARG A 31 1.54 -2.71 -4.62
C ARG A 31 0.11 -2.69 -5.15
N ALA A 32 -0.72 -1.75 -4.71
CA ALA A 32 -2.10 -1.64 -5.16
C ALA A 32 -2.20 -1.44 -6.68
N TYR A 33 -1.34 -0.57 -7.24
CA TYR A 33 -1.33 -0.30 -8.67
C TYR A 33 -0.84 -1.50 -9.49
N ILE A 34 0.21 -2.19 -9.05
CA ILE A 34 0.68 -3.42 -9.69
C ILE A 34 -0.41 -4.48 -9.74
N MET A 35 -1.14 -4.68 -8.63
CA MET A 35 -2.24 -5.64 -8.57
C MET A 35 -3.38 -5.24 -9.52
N TRP A 36 -3.73 -3.96 -9.56
CA TRP A 36 -4.76 -3.44 -10.44
C TRP A 36 -4.41 -3.64 -11.93
N VAL A 37 -3.18 -3.32 -12.34
CA VAL A 37 -2.72 -3.55 -13.73
C VAL A 37 -2.73 -5.04 -14.06
N LEU A 38 -2.26 -5.90 -13.15
CA LEU A 38 -2.30 -7.35 -13.37
C LEU A 38 -3.73 -7.86 -13.60
N GLN A 39 -4.71 -7.36 -12.84
CA GLN A 39 -6.11 -7.73 -13.06
C GLN A 39 -6.64 -7.20 -14.39
N ALA A 40 -6.33 -5.95 -14.75
CA ALA A 40 -6.72 -5.36 -16.03
C ALA A 40 -6.16 -6.13 -17.24
N GLU A 41 -4.92 -6.63 -17.13
CA GLU A 41 -4.26 -7.43 -18.16
C GLU A 41 -4.57 -8.95 -18.05
N GLY A 42 -5.56 -9.36 -17.26
CA GLY A 42 -5.96 -10.76 -17.13
C GLY A 42 -4.89 -11.68 -16.53
N GLY A 43 -4.00 -11.14 -15.70
CA GLY A 43 -2.89 -11.86 -15.09
C GLY A 43 -1.65 -12.00 -15.98
N ASN A 44 -1.64 -11.37 -17.16
CA ASN A 44 -0.49 -11.38 -18.06
C ASN A 44 0.65 -10.50 -17.49
N LYS A 45 1.63 -11.16 -16.87
CA LYS A 45 2.74 -10.48 -16.17
C LYS A 45 3.67 -9.73 -17.12
N THR A 46 3.89 -10.23 -18.33
CA THR A 46 4.70 -9.54 -19.35
C THR A 46 4.03 -8.25 -19.77
N ARG A 47 2.73 -8.31 -20.11
CA ARG A 47 1.97 -7.14 -20.53
C ARG A 47 1.81 -6.11 -19.40
N ALA A 48 1.60 -6.59 -18.17
CA ALA A 48 1.56 -5.72 -16.99
C ALA A 48 2.89 -4.99 -16.77
N ALA A 49 4.04 -5.64 -16.96
CA ALA A 49 5.35 -4.99 -16.85
C ALA A 49 5.54 -3.88 -17.91
N GLU A 50 5.10 -4.12 -19.15
CA GLU A 50 5.10 -3.12 -20.22
C GLU A 50 4.23 -1.91 -19.88
N VAL A 51 3.00 -2.13 -19.40
CA VAL A 51 2.08 -1.06 -18.99
C VAL A 51 2.61 -0.26 -17.80
N LEU A 52 3.26 -0.94 -16.85
CA LEU A 52 3.91 -0.30 -15.71
C LEU A 52 5.22 0.44 -16.09
N GLY A 53 5.75 0.22 -17.29
CA GLY A 53 7.01 0.81 -17.74
C GLY A 53 8.23 0.31 -16.97
N ILE A 54 8.20 -0.93 -16.49
CA ILE A 54 9.29 -1.56 -15.72
C ILE A 54 9.77 -2.83 -16.40
N ASP A 55 11.01 -3.22 -16.09
CA ASP A 55 11.51 -4.53 -16.52
C ASP A 55 10.71 -5.68 -15.88
N PRO A 56 10.39 -6.77 -16.61
CA PRO A 56 9.68 -7.92 -16.08
C PRO A 56 10.32 -8.53 -14.81
N SER A 57 11.65 -8.55 -14.72
CA SER A 57 12.36 -9.04 -13.52
C SER A 57 12.08 -8.17 -12.29
N THR A 58 11.84 -6.88 -12.48
CA THR A 58 11.46 -5.97 -11.41
C THR A 58 10.04 -6.23 -10.95
N LEU A 59 9.11 -6.49 -11.87
CA LEU A 59 7.75 -6.91 -11.51
C LEU A 59 7.80 -8.22 -10.70
N TYR A 60 8.49 -9.25 -11.18
CA TYR A 60 8.58 -10.54 -10.49
C TYR A 60 9.15 -10.41 -9.08
N ARG A 61 10.26 -9.67 -8.92
CA ARG A 61 10.87 -9.43 -7.60
C ARG A 61 9.93 -8.72 -6.63
N LYS A 62 9.11 -7.78 -7.11
CA LYS A 62 8.10 -7.10 -6.28
C LYS A 62 6.99 -8.06 -5.87
N LEU A 63 6.49 -8.88 -6.79
CA LEU A 63 5.47 -9.89 -6.50
C LEU A 63 5.92 -10.88 -5.43
N SER A 64 7.13 -11.45 -5.57
CA SER A 64 7.68 -12.38 -4.57
C SER A 64 7.80 -11.74 -3.19
N ARG A 65 8.28 -10.49 -3.11
CA ARG A 65 8.33 -9.75 -1.84
C ARG A 65 6.95 -9.55 -1.22
N TYR A 66 5.93 -9.25 -2.03
CA TYR A 66 4.58 -9.05 -1.51
C TYR A 66 3.93 -10.35 -1.04
N GLU A 67 4.22 -11.47 -1.69
CA GLU A 67 3.80 -12.81 -1.25
C GLU A 67 4.42 -13.16 0.11
N GLU A 68 5.74 -12.98 0.27
CA GLU A 68 6.44 -13.18 1.55
C GLU A 68 5.88 -12.27 2.66
N GLN A 69 5.58 -11.00 2.36
CA GLN A 69 5.00 -10.06 3.33
C GLN A 69 3.58 -10.44 3.78
N VAL A 70 2.83 -11.20 2.97
CA VAL A 70 1.50 -11.70 3.36
C VAL A 70 1.66 -12.89 4.30
N GLU A 71 2.56 -13.81 4.01
CA GLU A 71 2.81 -15.00 4.84
C GLU A 71 3.31 -14.62 6.25
N VAL A 72 4.18 -13.63 6.37
CA VAL A 72 4.71 -13.16 7.67
C VAL A 72 3.64 -12.49 8.55
N LYS A 73 2.50 -12.07 7.97
CA LYS A 73 1.41 -11.38 8.68
C LYS A 73 0.21 -12.29 9.00
N ALA A 74 0.20 -13.53 8.50
CA ALA A 74 -0.82 -14.54 8.77
C ALA A 74 -0.52 -15.29 10.08
#